data_AF-A0A6A4WEX9-F1
#
_entry.id   AF-A0A6A4WEX9-F1
#
_cell.length_a   1.000
_cell.length_b   1.000
_cell.length_c   1.000
_cell.angle_alpha   90.00
_cell.angle_beta   90.00
_cell.angle_gamma   90.00
#
_symmetry.space_group_name_H-M   'P 1'
#
loop_
_entity.id
_entity.type
_entity.pdbx_description
1 polymer ?
#
loop_
_entity_poly.entity_id
_entity_poly.type
_entity_poly.pdbx_seq_one_letter_code
_entity_poly.pdbx_strand_id
1 'polypeptide(L)'
;MPPLKKMMPPLNVMVLPANESVAPLKMMLPPLKVFLVDGFLCVFDVSEVAGRPLSRQVELTVQILGSLLRTKKPVVLVTTKNDEARESHLREAERLASRKEFKGNIPLVETSAHQGVNVDLAFITLAQLIDRGRGRVRIVPYPEAARQRRDDADLMADAFQSLVRTHVTDWRATWPATVQRLRGAPAFAEFTELHGQEAAHRLFRRYVKRLREEHVSRRVQRYLSELPDVLRELFADQRALLTCSWQEVQQSVRRHPDFERHFVAAHEDLAWLDLDLDELADARIPFEVLTSSEAETAFKNYLNAIQQETRQQE
;
A
#
# COMPACT_ATOMS: atom_id res chain seq x y z
N MET A 1 -20.24 8.21 37.73
CA MET A 1 -19.05 7.67 37.04
C MET A 1 -18.14 7.05 38.09
N PRO A 2 -17.86 5.73 38.07
CA PRO A 2 -16.86 5.16 38.96
C PRO A 2 -15.45 5.52 38.43
N PRO A 3 -14.48 5.85 39.31
CA PRO A 3 -13.19 6.39 38.89
C PRO A 3 -12.17 5.30 38.57
N LEU A 4 -11.30 5.60 37.59
CA LEU A 4 -9.96 5.06 37.33
C LEU A 4 -9.74 3.58 37.73
N LYS A 5 -10.01 2.67 36.78
CA LYS A 5 -9.46 1.30 36.82
C LYS A 5 -7.94 1.42 36.95
N LYS A 6 -7.42 0.89 38.06
CA LYS A 6 -5.99 0.72 38.38
C LYS A 6 -5.20 0.44 37.11
N MET A 7 -4.31 1.37 36.71
CA MET A 7 -3.25 1.06 35.76
C MET A 7 -2.49 -0.15 36.33
N MET A 8 -2.39 -1.21 35.53
CA MET A 8 -1.55 -2.35 35.88
C MET A 8 -0.11 -1.86 36.07
N PRO A 9 0.63 -2.37 37.06
CA PRO A 9 2.05 -2.08 37.15
C PRO A 9 2.76 -2.54 35.86
N PRO A 10 3.85 -1.87 35.45
CA PRO A 10 4.60 -2.25 34.26
C PRO A 10 5.10 -3.70 34.40
N LEU A 11 4.77 -4.54 33.42
CA LEU A 11 5.21 -5.94 33.36
C LEU A 11 6.68 -5.98 32.92
N ASN A 12 7.54 -6.60 33.72
CA ASN A 12 8.93 -6.85 33.33
C ASN A 12 8.99 -8.16 32.55
N VAL A 13 8.94 -8.07 31.21
CA VAL A 13 8.99 -9.22 30.29
C VAL A 13 10.41 -9.37 29.75
N MET A 14 10.98 -10.57 29.87
CA MET A 14 12.25 -10.91 29.23
C MET A 14 12.00 -11.72 27.95
N VAL A 15 12.51 -11.22 26.83
CA VAL A 15 12.46 -11.88 25.52
C VAL A 15 13.77 -12.63 25.32
N LEU A 16 13.69 -13.96 25.20
CA LEU A 16 14.87 -14.81 25.02
C LEU A 16 14.89 -15.39 23.60
N PRO A 17 15.86 -14.99 22.75
CA PRO A 17 16.06 -15.64 21.47
C PRO A 17 16.66 -17.03 21.68
N ALA A 18 16.07 -18.08 21.10
CA ALA A 18 16.60 -19.44 21.17
C ALA A 18 17.82 -19.70 20.26
N ASN A 19 18.69 -18.68 20.09
CA ASN A 19 19.76 -18.65 19.09
C ASN A 19 21.17 -18.58 19.68
N GLU A 20 21.30 -18.30 20.98
CA GLU A 20 22.61 -18.20 21.64
C GLU A 20 22.86 -19.42 22.53
N SER A 21 24.13 -19.85 22.56
CA SER A 21 24.69 -20.83 23.51
C SER A 21 24.12 -20.63 24.91
N VAL A 22 24.00 -21.67 25.73
CA VAL A 22 23.54 -21.53 27.14
C VAL A 22 24.58 -20.84 28.04
N ALA A 23 25.77 -20.52 27.51
CA ALA A 23 26.84 -19.85 28.24
C ALA A 23 26.53 -18.42 28.74
N PRO A 24 25.75 -17.55 28.05
CA PRO A 24 25.34 -16.27 28.57
C PRO A 24 24.20 -16.37 29.57
N LEU A 25 23.43 -17.46 29.71
CA LEU A 25 22.30 -17.46 30.67
C LEU A 25 22.78 -17.26 32.12
N LYS A 26 24.01 -17.68 32.44
CA LYS A 26 24.65 -17.42 33.75
C LYS A 26 25.25 -16.01 33.88
N MET A 27 25.47 -15.29 32.77
CA MET A 27 26.01 -13.92 32.70
C MET A 27 24.94 -12.84 32.41
N MET A 28 23.83 -13.21 31.76
CA MET A 28 22.67 -12.37 31.44
C MET A 28 21.64 -12.36 32.57
N LEU A 29 21.69 -13.35 33.45
CA LEU A 29 21.03 -13.31 34.75
C LEU A 29 22.12 -12.91 35.76
N PRO A 30 22.18 -11.63 36.19
CA PRO A 30 22.93 -11.28 37.39
C PRO A 30 22.42 -12.17 38.53
N PRO A 31 23.19 -12.37 39.63
CA PRO A 31 22.74 -13.18 40.75
C PRO A 31 21.29 -12.82 41.09
N LEU A 32 20.42 -13.84 41.12
CA LEU A 32 18.94 -13.86 41.15
C LEU A 32 18.22 -12.96 42.19
N LYS A 33 18.92 -12.02 42.82
CA LYS A 33 18.43 -11.13 43.87
C LYS A 33 17.92 -9.78 43.38
N VAL A 34 18.06 -9.38 42.11
CA VAL A 34 17.57 -8.04 41.65
C VAL A 34 17.02 -8.00 40.21
N PHE A 35 16.37 -9.05 39.70
CA PHE A 35 15.57 -8.96 38.47
C PHE A 35 14.15 -9.45 38.73
N LEU A 36 13.20 -8.52 38.86
CA LEU A 36 11.78 -8.80 39.06
C LEU A 36 11.13 -9.11 37.71
N VAL A 37 11.44 -10.24 37.09
CA VAL A 37 10.78 -10.67 35.84
C VAL A 37 9.44 -11.34 36.19
N ASP A 38 8.36 -10.92 35.54
CA ASP A 38 7.01 -11.43 35.80
C ASP A 38 6.67 -12.62 34.92
N GLY A 39 7.27 -12.71 33.73
CA GLY A 39 7.09 -13.83 32.80
C GLY A 39 8.05 -13.75 31.60
N PHE A 40 8.02 -14.80 30.77
CA PHE A 40 8.97 -14.98 29.67
C PHE A 40 8.28 -15.24 28.33
N LEU A 41 8.80 -14.60 27.28
CA LEU A 41 8.55 -15.00 25.89
C LEU A 41 9.79 -15.75 25.37
N CYS A 42 9.66 -17.04 25.10
CA CYS A 42 10.70 -17.84 24.47
C CYS A 42 10.50 -17.83 22.96
N VAL A 43 11.43 -17.21 22.22
CA VAL A 43 11.25 -16.98 20.78
C VAL A 43 11.97 -18.04 19.97
N PHE A 44 11.21 -18.68 19.07
CA PHE A 44 11.67 -19.69 18.12
C PHE A 44 11.59 -19.16 16.69
N ASP A 45 12.73 -19.06 16.00
CA ASP A 45 12.80 -18.61 14.61
C ASP A 45 12.36 -19.74 13.66
N VAL A 46 11.31 -19.53 12.85
CA VAL A 46 10.85 -20.55 11.90
C VAL A 46 11.31 -20.32 10.47
N SER A 47 12.16 -19.30 10.23
CA SER A 47 12.82 -19.11 8.93
C SER A 47 14.05 -19.99 8.81
N GLU A 48 14.51 -20.21 7.58
CA GLU A 48 15.80 -20.83 7.35
C GLU A 48 16.92 -19.81 7.56
N VAL A 49 17.96 -20.20 8.31
CA VAL A 49 19.11 -19.34 8.58
C VAL A 49 20.39 -20.12 8.30
N ALA A 50 21.21 -19.58 7.40
CA ALA A 50 22.50 -20.19 7.06
C ALA A 50 23.37 -20.37 8.31
N GLY A 51 23.96 -21.57 8.47
CA GLY A 51 24.81 -21.90 9.62
C GLY A 51 24.06 -22.21 10.92
N ARG A 52 22.72 -22.24 10.93
CA ARG A 52 21.91 -22.65 12.09
C ARG A 52 21.07 -23.89 11.75
N PRO A 53 21.53 -25.11 12.11
CA PRO A 53 20.73 -26.31 11.89
C PRO A 53 19.54 -26.35 12.86
N LEU A 54 18.37 -26.76 12.34
CA LEU A 54 17.12 -26.87 13.11
C LEU A 54 17.27 -27.73 14.38
N SER A 55 17.99 -28.85 14.29
CA SER A 55 18.23 -29.75 15.43
C SER A 55 18.87 -29.03 16.63
N ARG A 56 19.88 -28.19 16.37
CA ARG A 56 20.57 -27.41 17.41
C ARG A 56 19.64 -26.36 18.03
N GLN A 57 18.82 -25.70 17.21
CA GLN A 57 17.84 -24.72 17.72
C GLN A 57 16.79 -25.39 18.60
N VAL A 58 16.30 -26.58 18.20
CA VAL A 58 15.37 -27.39 18.99
C VAL A 58 16.00 -27.78 20.33
N GLU A 59 17.23 -28.28 20.34
CA GLU A 59 17.96 -28.64 21.56
C GLU A 59 18.12 -27.45 22.52
N LEU A 60 18.54 -26.29 22.01
CA LEU A 60 18.68 -25.07 22.81
C LEU A 60 17.33 -24.61 23.38
N THR A 61 16.27 -24.65 22.57
CA THR A 61 14.92 -24.27 22.99
C THR A 61 14.44 -25.14 24.15
N VAL A 62 14.66 -26.46 24.09
CA VAL A 62 14.30 -27.38 25.18
C VAL A 62 15.06 -27.03 26.47
N GLN A 63 16.35 -26.75 26.38
CA GLN A 63 17.17 -26.37 27.53
C GLN A 63 16.71 -25.04 28.16
N ILE A 64 16.35 -24.07 27.33
CA ILE A 64 15.81 -22.77 27.75
C ILE A 64 14.46 -22.99 28.44
N LEU A 65 13.49 -23.62 27.77
CA LEU A 65 12.15 -23.87 28.32
C LEU A 65 12.21 -24.65 29.63
N GLY A 66 13.04 -25.69 29.71
CA GLY A 66 13.25 -26.45 30.94
C GLY A 66 13.84 -25.59 32.08
N SER A 67 14.69 -24.62 31.75
CA SER A 67 15.24 -23.67 32.72
C SER A 67 14.23 -22.63 33.18
N LEU A 68 13.40 -22.13 32.26
CA LEU A 68 12.35 -21.17 32.57
C LEU A 68 11.26 -21.79 33.45
N LEU A 69 10.87 -23.05 33.23
CA LEU A 69 9.89 -23.73 34.07
C LEU A 69 10.33 -23.84 35.54
N ARG A 70 11.63 -23.97 35.81
CA ARG A 70 12.16 -24.02 37.20
C ARG A 70 11.98 -22.70 37.95
N THR A 71 11.80 -21.58 37.25
CA THR A 71 11.56 -20.26 37.86
C THR A 71 10.13 -20.11 38.41
N LYS A 72 9.21 -21.01 38.03
CA LYS A 72 7.76 -20.93 38.33
C LYS A 72 7.07 -19.65 37.81
N LYS A 73 7.72 -18.92 36.89
CA LYS A 73 7.11 -17.80 36.18
C LYS A 73 6.42 -18.29 34.90
N PRO A 74 5.32 -17.66 34.46
CA PRO A 74 4.69 -17.94 33.18
C PRO A 74 5.65 -17.86 31.99
N VAL A 75 5.44 -18.75 31.03
CA VAL A 75 6.23 -18.81 29.79
C VAL A 75 5.26 -18.98 28.62
N VAL A 76 5.49 -18.24 27.54
CA VAL A 76 4.85 -18.46 26.23
C VAL A 76 5.94 -18.81 25.23
N LEU A 77 5.73 -19.86 24.45
CA LEU A 77 6.56 -20.17 23.28
C LEU A 77 6.03 -19.37 22.10
N VAL A 78 6.89 -18.60 21.45
CA VAL A 78 6.53 -17.70 20.37
C VAL A 78 7.30 -18.07 19.12
N THR A 79 6.64 -18.46 18.02
CA THR A 79 7.32 -18.55 16.73
C THR A 79 7.37 -17.18 16.07
N THR A 80 8.50 -16.83 15.45
CA THR A 80 8.70 -15.56 14.74
C THR A 80 9.11 -15.82 13.29
N LYS A 81 8.94 -14.80 12.43
CA LYS A 81 9.12 -14.86 10.98
C LYS A 81 8.19 -15.87 10.29
N ASN A 82 6.95 -15.94 10.74
CA ASN A 82 5.96 -16.81 10.10
C ASN A 82 5.63 -16.41 8.65
N ASP A 83 6.01 -15.21 8.22
CA ASP A 83 5.98 -14.75 6.84
C ASP A 83 7.02 -15.42 5.92
N GLU A 84 8.08 -16.00 6.49
CA GLU A 84 9.15 -16.70 5.78
C GLU A 84 9.32 -18.14 6.30
N ALA A 85 8.27 -18.69 6.90
CA ALA A 85 8.33 -19.97 7.60
C ALA A 85 8.67 -21.15 6.69
N ARG A 86 9.49 -22.06 7.21
CA ARG A 86 9.65 -23.41 6.66
C ARG A 86 8.73 -24.38 7.39
N GLU A 87 8.01 -25.20 6.64
CA GLU A 87 7.08 -26.20 7.21
C GLU A 87 7.76 -27.15 8.21
N SER A 88 9.02 -27.52 7.96
CA SER A 88 9.82 -28.35 8.87
C SER A 88 10.03 -27.69 10.24
N HIS A 89 10.23 -26.37 10.28
CA HIS A 89 10.48 -25.63 11.52
C HIS A 89 9.17 -25.44 12.31
N LEU A 90 8.05 -25.19 11.61
CA LEU A 90 6.72 -25.13 12.21
C LEU A 90 6.35 -26.45 12.90
N ARG A 91 6.52 -27.58 12.19
CA ARG A 91 6.26 -28.92 12.75
C ARG A 91 7.10 -29.21 14.00
N GLU A 92 8.37 -28.80 14.02
CA GLU A 92 9.20 -28.96 15.22
C GLU A 92 8.80 -28.05 16.38
N ALA A 93 8.37 -26.81 16.11
CA ALA A 93 7.83 -25.92 17.14
C ALA A 93 6.53 -26.47 17.77
N GLU A 94 5.63 -27.02 16.96
CA GLU A 94 4.42 -27.71 17.43
C GLU A 94 4.74 -28.96 18.25
N ARG A 95 5.71 -29.77 17.77
CA ARG A 95 6.20 -30.95 18.50
C ARG A 95 6.78 -30.57 19.85
N LEU A 96 7.56 -29.48 19.92
CA LEU A 96 8.07 -28.91 21.16
C LEU A 96 6.93 -28.55 22.11
N ALA A 97 5.98 -27.71 21.66
CA ALA A 97 4.83 -27.31 22.48
C ALA A 97 3.99 -28.51 22.98
N SER A 98 3.97 -29.60 22.22
CA SER A 98 3.20 -30.82 22.52
C SER A 98 3.90 -31.81 23.46
N ARG A 99 5.18 -31.59 23.83
CA ARG A 99 5.89 -32.46 24.78
C ARG A 99 5.18 -32.49 26.13
N LYS A 100 5.16 -33.65 26.79
CA LYS A 100 4.44 -33.86 28.07
C LYS A 100 4.79 -32.83 29.16
N GLU A 101 6.02 -32.36 29.19
CA GLU A 101 6.54 -31.35 30.12
C GLU A 101 6.04 -29.91 29.84
N PHE A 102 5.70 -29.60 28.59
CA PHE A 102 5.30 -28.25 28.15
C PHE A 102 3.79 -28.15 27.85
N LYS A 103 3.18 -29.23 27.39
CA LYS A 103 1.79 -29.29 26.97
C LYS A 103 0.85 -28.84 28.09
N GLY A 104 0.05 -27.81 27.81
CA GLY A 104 -0.90 -27.23 28.76
C GLY A 104 -0.31 -26.16 29.69
N ASN A 105 1.01 -26.14 29.87
CA ASN A 105 1.72 -25.15 30.71
C ASN A 105 2.29 -23.99 29.89
N ILE A 106 2.70 -24.25 28.65
CA ILE A 106 3.34 -23.28 27.76
C ILE A 106 2.49 -23.16 26.50
N PRO A 107 1.69 -22.10 26.31
CA PRO A 107 1.00 -21.87 25.05
C PRO A 107 2.00 -21.52 23.94
N LEU A 108 1.63 -21.88 22.71
CA LEU A 108 2.35 -21.55 21.48
C LEU A 108 1.61 -20.42 20.77
N VAL A 109 2.29 -19.32 20.46
CA VAL A 109 1.73 -18.20 19.68
C VAL A 109 2.60 -17.97 18.45
N GLU A 110 1.98 -17.94 17.28
CA GLU A 110 2.66 -17.73 16.01
C GLU A 110 2.62 -16.26 15.61
N THR A 111 3.79 -15.66 15.36
CA THR A 111 3.93 -14.22 15.10
C THR A 111 4.78 -13.90 13.87
N SER A 112 4.56 -12.72 13.30
CA SER A 112 5.54 -12.06 12.43
C SER A 112 5.78 -10.67 12.99
N ALA A 113 6.96 -10.44 13.54
CA ALA A 113 7.35 -9.11 14.03
C ALA A 113 7.43 -8.09 12.89
N HIS A 114 7.84 -8.54 11.69
CA HIS A 114 7.95 -7.69 10.51
C HIS A 114 6.59 -7.24 9.97
N GLN A 115 5.60 -8.15 9.94
CA GLN A 115 4.24 -7.82 9.48
C GLN A 115 3.32 -7.34 10.62
N GLY A 116 3.82 -7.29 11.86
CA GLY A 116 3.02 -6.93 13.04
C GLY A 116 1.85 -7.90 13.30
N VAL A 117 2.00 -9.17 12.96
CA VAL A 117 0.94 -10.19 13.13
C VAL A 117 1.13 -10.90 14.47
N ASN A 118 0.06 -10.93 15.28
CA ASN A 118 0.00 -11.61 16.59
C ASN A 118 1.06 -11.18 17.63
N VAL A 119 1.80 -10.10 17.40
CA VAL A 119 2.81 -9.61 18.35
C VAL A 119 2.15 -9.26 19.68
N ASP A 120 1.10 -8.45 19.65
CA ASP A 120 0.32 -8.09 20.85
C ASP A 120 -0.32 -9.31 21.50
N LEU A 121 -0.81 -10.25 20.68
CA LEU A 121 -1.40 -11.50 21.16
C LEU A 121 -0.42 -12.30 22.04
N ALA A 122 0.86 -12.34 21.69
CA ALA A 122 1.88 -13.01 22.50
C ALA A 122 2.04 -12.35 23.88
N PHE A 123 2.10 -11.01 23.94
CA PHE A 123 2.19 -10.27 25.19
C PHE A 123 0.91 -10.35 26.03
N ILE A 124 -0.27 -10.25 25.41
CA ILE A 124 -1.56 -10.38 26.09
C ILE A 124 -1.71 -11.79 26.68
N THR A 125 -1.29 -12.82 25.93
CA THR A 125 -1.28 -14.21 26.42
C THR A 125 -0.41 -14.32 27.67
N LEU A 126 0.79 -13.74 27.66
CA LEU A 126 1.69 -13.76 28.82
C LEU A 126 1.10 -12.99 30.01
N ALA A 127 0.57 -11.80 29.79
CA ALA A 127 -0.06 -10.97 30.82
C ALA A 127 -1.20 -11.71 31.53
N GLN A 128 -2.05 -12.42 30.79
CA GLN A 128 -3.11 -13.23 31.37
C GLN A 128 -2.60 -14.39 32.24
N LEU A 129 -1.50 -15.04 31.82
CA LEU A 129 -0.88 -16.08 32.63
C LEU A 129 -0.28 -15.51 33.93
N ILE A 130 0.22 -14.28 33.91
CA ILE A 130 0.75 -13.57 35.08
C ILE A 130 -0.38 -13.21 36.05
N ASP A 131 -1.45 -12.60 35.54
CA ASP A 131 -2.57 -12.13 36.36
C ASP A 131 -3.40 -13.26 36.98
N ARG A 132 -3.24 -14.50 36.49
CA ARG A 132 -4.06 -15.67 36.86
C ARG A 132 -5.57 -15.38 36.78
N GLY A 133 -5.95 -14.40 35.95
CA GLY A 133 -7.31 -13.93 35.78
C GLY A 133 -8.20 -14.97 35.09
N ARG A 134 -9.52 -14.84 35.28
CA ARG A 134 -10.50 -15.72 34.61
C ARG A 134 -10.67 -15.30 33.15
N GLY A 135 -9.86 -15.87 32.27
CA GLY A 135 -10.01 -15.75 30.82
C GLY A 135 -8.83 -16.39 30.12
N ARG A 136 -9.10 -17.26 29.14
CA ARG A 136 -8.06 -17.80 28.26
C ARG A 136 -8.12 -17.01 26.97
N VAL A 137 -7.05 -16.29 26.62
CA VAL A 137 -6.91 -15.69 25.30
C VAL A 137 -7.06 -16.79 24.26
N ARG A 138 -7.97 -16.56 23.31
CA ARG A 138 -8.06 -17.39 22.12
C ARG A 138 -6.83 -17.09 21.26
N ILE A 139 -5.97 -18.07 21.11
CA ILE A 139 -4.82 -17.98 20.22
C ILE A 139 -5.33 -18.22 18.81
N VAL A 140 -5.18 -17.23 17.94
CA VAL A 140 -5.57 -17.29 16.53
C VAL A 140 -4.37 -17.78 15.71
N PRO A 141 -4.53 -18.79 14.84
CA PRO A 141 -3.46 -19.26 13.97
C PRO A 141 -2.91 -18.15 13.07
N TYR A 142 -1.63 -18.22 12.72
CA TYR A 142 -0.98 -17.19 11.91
C TYR A 142 -1.67 -16.92 10.56
N PRO A 143 -2.09 -17.92 9.76
CA PRO A 143 -2.71 -17.63 8.46
C PRO A 143 -4.00 -16.81 8.56
N GLU A 144 -4.81 -17.09 9.58
CA GLU A 144 -6.06 -16.35 9.86
C GLU A 144 -5.74 -14.93 10.31
N ALA A 145 -4.81 -14.77 11.27
CA ALA A 145 -4.42 -13.46 11.79
C ALA A 145 -3.72 -12.60 10.72
N ALA A 146 -2.88 -13.19 9.87
CA ALA A 146 -2.19 -12.50 8.79
C ALA A 146 -3.17 -12.04 7.71
N ARG A 147 -4.20 -12.84 7.40
CA ARG A 147 -5.27 -12.44 6.49
C ARG A 147 -6.06 -11.27 7.08
N GLN A 148 -6.54 -11.39 8.32
CA GLN A 148 -7.27 -10.31 8.98
C GLN A 148 -6.47 -9.00 8.97
N ARG A 149 -5.17 -9.09 9.28
CA ARG A 149 -4.29 -7.92 9.29
C ARG A 149 -4.15 -7.24 7.93
N ARG A 150 -4.14 -8.02 6.84
CA ARG A 150 -4.14 -7.50 5.46
C ARG A 150 -5.48 -6.89 5.10
N ASP A 151 -6.57 -7.59 5.38
CA ASP A 151 -7.94 -7.12 5.10
C ASP A 151 -8.21 -5.79 5.82
N ASP A 152 -7.78 -5.64 7.08
CA ASP A 152 -7.88 -4.39 7.83
C ASP A 152 -7.04 -3.26 7.20
N ALA A 153 -5.81 -3.57 6.77
CA ALA A 153 -4.94 -2.58 6.13
C ALA A 153 -5.50 -2.10 4.78
N ASP A 154 -6.07 -3.02 3.99
CA ASP A 154 -6.72 -2.70 2.71
C ASP A 154 -7.98 -1.85 2.93
N LEU A 155 -8.81 -2.20 3.91
CA LEU A 155 -9.99 -1.41 4.27
C LEU A 155 -9.64 0.01 4.71
N MET A 156 -8.59 0.17 5.52
CA MET A 156 -8.07 1.48 5.92
C MET A 156 -7.52 2.27 4.72
N ALA A 157 -6.80 1.62 3.81
CA ALA A 157 -6.29 2.25 2.60
C ALA A 157 -7.42 2.72 1.68
N ASP A 158 -8.46 1.92 1.51
CA ASP A 158 -9.65 2.27 0.71
C ASP A 158 -10.44 3.42 1.34
N ALA A 159 -10.62 3.41 2.67
CA ALA A 159 -11.27 4.50 3.39
C ALA A 159 -10.50 5.82 3.21
N PHE A 160 -9.17 5.80 3.32
CA PHE A 160 -8.34 6.97 3.09
C PHE A 160 -8.40 7.43 1.62
N GLN A 161 -8.34 6.51 0.65
CA GLN A 161 -8.47 6.87 -0.77
C GLN A 161 -9.83 7.49 -1.08
N SER A 162 -10.91 6.96 -0.51
CA SER A 162 -12.25 7.51 -0.65
C SER A 162 -12.32 8.93 -0.09
N LEU A 163 -11.79 9.15 1.11
CA LEU A 163 -11.68 10.46 1.73
C LEU A 163 -10.91 11.47 0.85
N VAL A 164 -9.77 11.05 0.27
CA VAL A 164 -9.01 11.89 -0.66
C VAL A 164 -9.84 12.23 -1.89
N ARG A 165 -10.54 11.26 -2.51
CA ARG A 165 -11.39 11.48 -3.68
C ARG A 165 -12.53 12.47 -3.40
N THR A 166 -13.11 12.43 -2.20
CA THR A 166 -14.19 13.35 -1.82
C THR A 166 -13.70 14.79 -1.64
N HIS A 167 -12.50 14.99 -1.09
CA HIS A 167 -11.99 16.33 -0.76
C HIS A 167 -11.05 16.95 -1.81
N VAL A 168 -10.51 16.13 -2.72
CA VAL A 168 -9.55 16.54 -3.74
C VAL A 168 -10.17 16.28 -5.10
N THR A 169 -10.73 17.33 -5.71
CA THR A 169 -11.32 17.27 -7.06
C THR A 169 -10.42 17.93 -8.10
N ASP A 170 -9.51 18.80 -7.66
CA ASP A 170 -8.60 19.55 -8.51
C ASP A 170 -7.20 18.92 -8.48
N TRP A 171 -6.61 18.75 -9.67
CA TRP A 171 -5.24 18.25 -9.84
C TRP A 171 -4.18 19.28 -9.38
N ARG A 172 -4.54 20.56 -9.19
CA ARG A 172 -3.67 21.57 -8.59
C ARG A 172 -3.62 21.51 -7.05
N ALA A 173 -4.38 20.60 -6.44
CA ALA A 173 -4.40 20.48 -4.99
C ALA A 173 -3.00 20.21 -4.40
N THR A 174 -2.69 20.90 -3.31
CA THR A 174 -1.41 20.74 -2.60
C THR A 174 -1.58 19.89 -1.35
N TRP A 175 -0.51 19.18 -0.98
CA TRP A 175 -0.49 18.33 0.21
C TRP A 175 -0.79 19.11 1.51
N PRO A 176 -0.16 20.26 1.80
CA PRO A 176 -0.41 21.00 3.05
C PRO A 176 -1.88 21.43 3.20
N ALA A 177 -2.48 21.95 2.13
CA ALA A 177 -3.89 22.38 2.14
C ALA A 177 -4.86 21.20 2.29
N THR A 178 -4.48 20.03 1.75
CA THR A 178 -5.27 18.80 1.86
C THR A 178 -5.19 18.24 3.27
N VAL A 179 -3.99 18.11 3.84
CA VAL A 179 -3.78 17.63 5.21
C VAL A 179 -4.57 18.47 6.22
N GLN A 180 -4.54 19.80 6.11
CA GLN A 180 -5.31 20.67 7.00
C GLN A 180 -6.81 20.35 6.97
N ARG A 181 -7.36 20.00 5.80
CA ARG A 181 -8.76 19.57 5.65
C ARG A 181 -9.02 18.16 6.21
N LEU A 182 -8.06 17.25 6.07
CA LEU A 182 -8.21 15.85 6.49
C LEU A 182 -7.90 15.59 7.97
N ARG A 183 -7.24 16.51 8.67
CA ARG A 183 -6.82 16.35 10.08
C ARG A 183 -7.94 15.94 11.05
N GLY A 184 -9.18 16.33 10.79
CA GLY A 184 -10.33 15.99 11.62
C GLY A 184 -10.98 14.64 11.30
N ALA A 185 -10.56 13.97 10.22
CA ALA A 185 -11.19 12.73 9.77
C ALA A 185 -10.55 11.49 10.42
N PRO A 186 -11.35 10.55 10.95
CA PRO A 186 -10.82 9.34 11.61
C PRO A 186 -9.98 8.49 10.65
N ALA A 187 -10.42 8.32 9.41
CA ALA A 187 -9.69 7.56 8.39
C ALA A 187 -8.29 8.13 8.08
N PHE A 188 -8.08 9.44 8.23
CA PHE A 188 -6.75 10.04 8.09
C PHE A 188 -5.87 9.72 9.30
N ALA A 189 -6.40 9.85 10.52
CA ALA A 189 -5.68 9.54 11.75
C ALA A 189 -5.24 8.06 11.76
N GLU A 190 -6.18 7.15 11.56
CA GLU A 190 -5.94 5.69 11.55
C GLU A 190 -4.91 5.30 10.48
N PHE A 191 -5.05 5.80 9.25
CA PHE A 191 -4.10 5.49 8.17
C PHE A 191 -2.69 6.00 8.48
N THR A 192 -2.57 7.20 9.05
CA THR A 192 -1.25 7.79 9.36
C THR A 192 -0.58 7.16 10.57
N GLU A 193 -1.35 6.67 11.53
CA GLU A 193 -0.85 5.86 12.64
C GLU A 193 -0.26 4.54 12.13
N LEU A 194 -0.93 3.91 11.17
CA LEU A 194 -0.53 2.61 10.65
C LEU A 194 0.62 2.64 9.64
N HIS A 195 0.56 3.57 8.67
CA HIS A 195 1.48 3.61 7.54
C HIS A 195 2.40 4.83 7.53
N GLY A 196 2.17 5.80 8.42
CA GLY A 196 2.91 7.05 8.47
C GLY A 196 2.43 8.10 7.47
N GLN A 197 2.81 9.35 7.74
CA GLN A 197 2.47 10.52 6.91
C GLN A 197 3.05 10.43 5.48
N GLU A 198 4.24 9.85 5.33
CA GLU A 198 4.88 9.69 4.02
C GLU A 198 4.10 8.74 3.10
N ALA A 199 3.49 7.67 3.64
CA ALA A 199 2.65 6.79 2.85
C ALA A 199 1.38 7.49 2.38
N ALA A 200 0.77 8.30 3.26
CA ALA A 200 -0.41 9.10 2.92
C ALA A 200 -0.09 10.12 1.82
N HIS A 201 1.06 10.80 1.92
CA HIS A 201 1.54 11.73 0.91
C HIS A 201 1.79 11.04 -0.44
N ARG A 202 2.39 9.85 -0.45
CA ARG A 202 2.58 9.06 -1.69
C ARG A 202 1.26 8.70 -2.36
N LEU A 203 0.24 8.29 -1.59
CA LEU A 203 -1.09 8.02 -2.13
C LEU A 203 -1.74 9.27 -2.70
N PHE A 204 -1.67 10.39 -1.97
CA PHE A 204 -2.15 11.68 -2.45
C PHE A 204 -1.48 12.10 -3.78
N ARG A 205 -0.15 12.04 -3.88
CA ARG A 205 0.58 12.39 -5.11
C ARG A 205 0.16 11.50 -6.28
N ARG A 206 0.00 10.19 -6.05
CA ARG A 206 -0.49 9.26 -7.08
C ARG A 206 -1.89 9.63 -7.55
N TYR A 207 -2.76 9.98 -6.62
CA TYR A 207 -4.12 10.40 -6.94
C TYR A 207 -4.16 11.72 -7.73
N VAL A 208 -3.40 12.73 -7.31
CA VAL A 208 -3.28 14.02 -8.00
C VAL A 208 -2.71 13.87 -9.41
N LYS A 209 -1.68 13.02 -9.57
CA LYS A 209 -1.12 12.69 -10.89
C LYS A 209 -2.19 12.09 -11.81
N ARG A 210 -2.98 11.14 -11.29
CA ARG A 210 -4.08 10.54 -12.04
C ARG A 210 -5.15 11.57 -12.40
N LEU A 211 -5.51 12.48 -11.50
CA LEU A 211 -6.44 13.58 -11.82
C LEU A 211 -5.92 14.46 -12.96
N ARG A 212 -4.62 14.76 -12.98
CA ARG A 212 -3.99 15.52 -14.07
C ARG A 212 -4.08 14.76 -15.39
N GLU A 213 -3.75 13.47 -15.38
CA GLU A 213 -3.84 12.59 -16.56
C GLU A 213 -5.28 12.49 -17.09
N GLU A 214 -6.27 12.30 -16.21
CA GLU A 214 -7.69 12.26 -16.56
C GLU A 214 -8.19 13.62 -17.09
N HIS A 215 -7.69 14.73 -16.57
CA HIS A 215 -8.01 16.08 -17.05
C HIS A 215 -7.44 16.30 -18.46
N VAL A 216 -6.15 16.04 -18.66
CA VAL A 216 -5.49 16.14 -19.96
C VAL A 216 -6.15 15.22 -20.99
N SER A 217 -6.41 13.97 -20.63
CA SER A 217 -7.04 13.00 -21.53
C SER A 217 -8.43 13.46 -21.99
N ARG A 218 -9.27 13.96 -21.07
CA ARG A 218 -10.58 14.53 -21.43
C ARG A 218 -10.47 15.71 -22.38
N ARG A 219 -9.48 16.58 -22.17
CA ARG A 219 -9.24 17.75 -23.02
C ARG A 219 -8.77 17.35 -24.43
N VAL A 220 -7.85 16.40 -24.54
CA VAL A 220 -7.45 15.82 -25.83
C VAL A 220 -8.64 15.21 -26.55
N GLN A 221 -9.44 14.39 -25.86
CA GLN A 221 -10.63 13.77 -26.44
C GLN A 221 -11.63 14.80 -26.97
N ARG A 222 -11.83 15.92 -26.26
CA ARG A 222 -12.65 17.03 -26.73
C ARG A 222 -12.09 17.62 -28.03
N TYR A 223 -10.82 17.98 -28.07
CA TYR A 223 -10.20 18.52 -29.29
C TYR A 223 -10.29 17.54 -30.47
N LEU A 224 -10.07 16.24 -30.23
CA LEU A 224 -10.19 15.22 -31.26
C LEU A 224 -11.63 15.02 -31.75
N SER A 225 -12.64 15.29 -30.91
CA SER A 225 -14.04 15.26 -31.33
C SER A 225 -14.44 16.47 -32.18
N GLU A 226 -13.80 17.62 -31.98
CA GLU A 226 -14.03 18.86 -32.76
C GLU A 226 -13.18 18.89 -34.06
N LEU A 227 -12.10 18.09 -34.11
CA LEU A 227 -11.16 18.04 -35.24
C LEU A 227 -11.83 17.77 -36.61
N PRO A 228 -12.78 16.83 -36.77
CA PRO A 228 -13.45 16.62 -38.06
C PRO A 228 -14.17 17.85 -38.60
N ASP A 229 -14.81 18.62 -37.71
CA ASP A 229 -15.55 19.83 -38.10
C ASP A 229 -14.57 20.94 -38.50
N VAL A 230 -13.47 21.10 -37.76
CA VAL A 230 -12.38 22.01 -38.14
C VAL A 230 -11.79 21.64 -39.50
N LEU A 231 -11.54 20.35 -39.77
CA LEU A 231 -11.04 19.89 -41.07
C LEU A 231 -12.05 20.15 -42.20
N ARG A 232 -13.35 20.04 -41.93
CA ARG A 232 -14.41 20.39 -42.90
C ARG A 232 -14.41 21.88 -43.25
N GLU A 233 -14.16 22.75 -42.28
CA GLU A 233 -14.08 24.19 -42.51
C GLU A 233 -12.80 24.60 -43.25
N LEU A 234 -11.67 23.98 -42.94
CA LEU A 234 -10.38 24.30 -43.57
C LEU A 234 -10.25 23.76 -45.01
N PHE A 235 -10.84 22.60 -45.31
CA PHE A 235 -10.72 21.96 -46.62
C PHE A 235 -12.06 21.97 -47.35
N ALA A 236 -12.18 22.87 -48.33
CA ALA A 236 -13.38 22.99 -49.15
C ALA A 236 -13.68 21.72 -49.98
N ASP A 237 -12.65 20.99 -50.42
CA ASP A 237 -12.78 19.69 -51.06
C ASP A 237 -12.36 18.55 -50.11
N GLN A 238 -13.35 17.89 -49.53
CA GLN A 238 -13.12 16.76 -48.62
C GLN A 238 -12.61 15.51 -49.32
N ARG A 239 -12.82 15.37 -50.64
CA ARG A 239 -12.40 14.20 -51.39
C ARG A 239 -10.89 14.21 -51.62
N ALA A 240 -10.28 15.38 -51.71
CA ALA A 240 -8.83 15.53 -51.76
C ALA A 240 -8.12 14.93 -50.52
N LEU A 241 -8.79 14.94 -49.35
CA LEU A 241 -8.25 14.38 -48.11
C LEU A 241 -8.14 12.85 -48.14
N LEU A 242 -8.90 12.16 -48.99
CA LEU A 242 -8.86 10.68 -49.11
C LEU A 242 -7.51 10.17 -49.65
N THR A 243 -6.79 11.01 -50.39
CA THR A 243 -5.50 10.67 -50.99
C THR A 243 -4.30 11.18 -50.19
N CYS A 244 -4.53 12.00 -49.16
CA CYS A 244 -3.47 12.58 -48.34
C CYS A 244 -3.11 11.69 -47.14
N SER A 245 -1.82 11.61 -46.84
CA SER A 245 -1.33 11.09 -45.57
C SER A 245 -1.59 12.07 -44.42
N TRP A 246 -1.63 11.56 -43.19
CA TRP A 246 -1.82 12.42 -42.01
C TRP A 246 -0.75 13.51 -41.89
N GLN A 247 0.50 13.19 -42.26
CA GLN A 247 1.60 14.14 -42.24
C GLN A 247 1.42 15.29 -43.26
N GLU A 248 0.87 15.00 -44.44
CA GLU A 248 0.57 16.02 -45.45
C GLU A 248 -0.58 16.93 -45.01
N VAL A 249 -1.58 16.37 -44.32
CA VAL A 249 -2.68 17.14 -43.73
C VAL A 249 -2.16 18.06 -42.63
N GLN A 250 -1.33 17.57 -41.72
CA GLN A 250 -0.69 18.40 -40.69
C GLN A 250 0.10 19.58 -41.28
N GLN A 251 0.87 19.34 -42.35
CA GLN A 251 1.61 20.40 -43.04
C GLN A 251 0.69 21.41 -43.73
N SER A 252 -0.40 20.94 -44.31
CA SER A 252 -1.39 21.78 -44.97
C SER A 252 -2.14 22.67 -43.98
N VAL A 253 -2.56 22.11 -42.84
CA VAL A 253 -3.15 22.85 -41.72
C VAL A 253 -2.19 23.94 -41.23
N ARG A 254 -0.91 23.61 -41.01
CA ARG A 254 0.08 24.57 -40.52
C ARG A 254 0.33 25.76 -41.46
N ARG A 255 0.12 25.57 -42.77
CA ARG A 255 0.30 26.62 -43.79
C ARG A 255 -1.02 27.32 -44.16
N HIS A 256 -2.14 26.92 -43.53
CA HIS A 256 -3.45 27.44 -43.89
C HIS A 256 -3.62 28.90 -43.41
N PRO A 257 -4.23 29.80 -44.21
CA PRO A 257 -4.46 31.19 -43.81
C PRO A 257 -5.33 31.31 -42.54
N ASP A 258 -6.28 30.41 -42.34
CA ASP A 258 -7.15 30.36 -41.15
C ASP A 258 -6.56 29.52 -39.99
N PHE A 259 -5.26 29.22 -39.99
CA PHE A 259 -4.62 28.43 -38.94
C PHE A 259 -4.91 28.99 -37.53
N GLU A 260 -4.64 30.28 -37.32
CA GLU A 260 -4.78 30.95 -36.02
C GLU A 260 -6.22 31.02 -35.49
N ARG A 261 -7.21 30.78 -36.37
CA ARG A 261 -8.63 30.76 -36.01
C ARG A 261 -9.03 29.45 -35.32
N HIS A 262 -8.40 28.34 -35.70
CA HIS A 262 -8.77 27.00 -35.23
C HIS A 262 -7.67 26.31 -34.42
N PHE A 263 -6.41 26.74 -34.59
CA PHE A 263 -5.24 26.15 -33.97
C PHE A 263 -4.42 27.17 -33.20
N VAL A 264 -3.69 26.67 -32.20
CA VAL A 264 -2.65 27.41 -31.46
C VAL A 264 -1.36 26.62 -31.56
N ALA A 265 -0.27 27.26 -31.95
CA ALA A 265 1.06 26.66 -31.83
C ALA A 265 1.59 26.89 -30.41
N ALA A 266 2.15 25.86 -29.77
CA ALA A 266 2.83 26.05 -28.49
C ALA A 266 4.05 26.98 -28.68
N HIS A 267 4.24 27.91 -27.74
CA HIS A 267 5.48 28.70 -27.67
C HIS A 267 6.65 27.83 -27.21
N GLU A 268 7.88 28.16 -27.64
CA GLU A 268 9.09 27.36 -27.34
C GLU A 268 9.33 27.15 -25.84
N ASP A 269 8.81 28.03 -24.98
CA ASP A 269 9.03 27.99 -23.53
C ASP A 269 7.92 27.29 -22.72
N LEU A 270 6.76 26.96 -23.32
CA LEU A 270 5.60 26.43 -22.60
C LEU A 270 4.93 25.27 -23.35
N ALA A 271 4.88 24.09 -22.71
CA ALA A 271 4.12 22.96 -23.22
C ALA A 271 2.62 23.31 -23.26
N TRP A 272 1.91 22.91 -24.32
CA TRP A 272 0.47 23.19 -24.44
C TRP A 272 -0.37 22.61 -23.28
N LEU A 273 0.15 21.59 -22.60
CA LEU A 273 -0.40 20.97 -21.39
C LEU A 273 -0.42 21.92 -20.19
N ASP A 274 0.48 22.90 -20.18
CA ASP A 274 0.61 23.93 -19.15
C ASP A 274 -0.07 25.25 -19.57
N LEU A 275 -0.60 25.32 -20.81
CA LEU A 275 -1.49 26.40 -21.23
C LEU A 275 -2.88 26.14 -20.63
N ASP A 276 -3.29 27.01 -19.71
CA ASP A 276 -4.63 27.05 -19.11
C ASP A 276 -5.69 27.58 -20.09
N LEU A 277 -5.78 26.96 -21.28
CA LEU A 277 -6.77 27.30 -22.32
C LEU A 277 -8.21 27.10 -21.83
N ASP A 278 -8.42 26.23 -20.83
CA ASP A 278 -9.73 26.04 -20.19
C ASP A 278 -10.18 27.28 -19.40
N GLU A 279 -9.26 28.03 -18.77
CA GLU A 279 -9.60 29.28 -18.09
C GLU A 279 -9.85 30.43 -19.07
N LEU A 280 -9.23 30.36 -20.26
CA LEU A 280 -9.36 31.35 -21.33
C LEU A 280 -10.58 31.11 -22.23
N ALA A 281 -11.34 30.02 -22.01
CA ALA A 281 -12.42 29.56 -22.88
C ALA A 281 -12.00 29.49 -24.36
N ASP A 282 -10.72 29.19 -24.61
CA ASP A 282 -10.14 29.18 -25.94
C ASP A 282 -10.47 27.84 -26.62
N ALA A 283 -11.31 27.90 -27.65
CA ALA A 283 -11.77 26.72 -28.40
C ALA A 283 -10.73 26.20 -29.40
N ARG A 284 -9.58 26.85 -29.53
CA ARG A 284 -8.55 26.45 -30.49
C ARG A 284 -7.82 25.19 -30.05
N ILE A 285 -7.52 24.33 -31.03
CA ILE A 285 -6.82 23.06 -30.84
C ILE A 285 -5.31 23.32 -30.82
N PRO A 286 -4.56 22.90 -29.78
CA PRO A 286 -3.10 22.97 -29.83
C PRO A 286 -2.56 22.11 -30.97
N PHE A 287 -1.72 22.67 -31.83
CA PHE A 287 -1.22 21.97 -33.02
C PHE A 287 -0.46 20.68 -32.66
N GLU A 288 0.21 20.65 -31.51
CA GLU A 288 0.93 19.50 -30.98
C GLU A 288 0.01 18.30 -30.72
N VAL A 289 -1.29 18.52 -30.44
CA VAL A 289 -2.27 17.42 -30.30
C VAL A 289 -2.36 16.62 -31.59
N LEU A 290 -2.20 17.26 -32.76
CA LEU A 290 -2.23 16.56 -34.05
C LEU A 290 -1.08 15.57 -34.21
N THR A 291 0.01 15.71 -33.45
CA THR A 291 1.16 14.78 -33.50
C THR A 291 0.91 13.46 -32.76
N SER A 292 -0.22 13.35 -32.05
CA SER A 292 -0.58 12.14 -31.30
C SER A 292 -1.13 11.04 -32.22
N SER A 293 -0.96 9.78 -31.83
CA SER A 293 -1.49 8.63 -32.57
C SER A 293 -3.03 8.57 -32.52
N GLU A 294 -3.63 9.13 -31.47
CA GLU A 294 -5.07 9.28 -31.33
C GLU A 294 -5.63 10.25 -32.37
N ALA A 295 -4.91 11.32 -32.70
CA ALA A 295 -5.31 12.26 -33.75
C ALA A 295 -5.31 11.61 -35.15
N GLU A 296 -4.27 10.84 -35.47
CA GLU A 296 -4.22 10.06 -36.71
C GLU A 296 -5.38 9.06 -36.79
N THR A 297 -5.73 8.43 -35.67
CA THR A 297 -6.86 7.50 -35.59
C THR A 297 -8.20 8.23 -35.82
N ALA A 298 -8.39 9.39 -35.20
CA ALA A 298 -9.57 10.23 -35.40
C ALA A 298 -9.71 10.65 -36.88
N PHE A 299 -8.61 11.03 -37.52
CA PHE A 299 -8.58 11.36 -38.95
C PHE A 299 -8.95 10.16 -39.84
N LYS A 300 -8.42 8.96 -39.58
CA LYS A 300 -8.78 7.75 -40.32
C LYS A 300 -10.28 7.43 -40.19
N ASN A 301 -10.84 7.58 -38.99
CA ASN A 301 -12.27 7.39 -38.78
C ASN A 301 -13.11 8.41 -39.57
N TYR A 302 -12.66 9.66 -39.63
CA TYR A 302 -13.28 10.71 -40.45
C TYR A 302 -13.22 10.39 -41.95
N LEU A 303 -12.08 9.96 -42.48
CA LEU A 303 -11.97 9.54 -43.89
C LEU A 303 -12.91 8.37 -44.22
N ASN A 304 -13.03 7.40 -43.32
CA ASN A 304 -13.97 6.30 -43.49
C ASN A 304 -15.43 6.78 -43.57
N ALA A 305 -15.81 7.80 -42.78
CA ALA A 305 -17.14 8.41 -42.85
C ALA A 305 -17.37 9.10 -44.20
N ILE A 306 -16.41 9.90 -44.71
CA ILE A 306 -16.50 10.54 -46.04
C ILE A 306 -16.66 9.49 -47.15
N GLN A 307 -15.92 8.38 -47.08
CA GLN A 307 -16.03 7.30 -48.07
C GLN A 307 -17.40 6.62 -48.04
N GLN A 308 -17.98 6.44 -46.85
CA GLN A 308 -19.32 5.87 -46.71
C GLN A 308 -20.40 6.81 -47.26
N GLU A 309 -20.30 8.12 -46.99
CA GLU A 309 -21.22 9.13 -47.54
C GLU A 309 -21.14 9.19 -49.07
N THR A 310 -19.93 9.12 -49.63
CA THR A 310 -19.73 9.10 -51.09
C THR A 310 -20.40 7.89 -51.74
N ARG A 311 -20.27 6.70 -51.12
CA ARG A 311 -20.90 5.45 -51.61
C ARG A 311 -22.42 5.42 -51.47
N GLN A 312 -23.00 6.23 -50.59
CA GLN A 312 -24.46 6.33 -50.43
C GLN A 312 -25.09 7.35 -51.39
N GLN A 313 -24.27 8.24 -51.98
CA GLN A 313 -24.70 9.25 -52.94
C GLN A 313 -24.49 8.83 -54.41
N GLU A 314 -23.79 7.71 -54.65
CA GLU A 314 -23.67 7.00 -55.93
C GLU A 314 -24.80 5.97 -56.12
#